data_AF-W6NHT3-F1
#
_entry.id   AF-W6NHT3-F1
#
_cell.length_a   1.000
_cell.length_b   1.000
_cell.length_c   1.000
_cell.angle_alpha   90.00
_cell.angle_beta   90.00
_cell.angle_gamma   90.00
#
_symmetry.space_group_name_H-M   'P 1'
#
loop_
_entity.id
_entity.type
_entity.pdbx_description
1 polymer ?
#
loop_
_entity_poly.entity_id
_entity_poly.type
_entity_poly.pdbx_seq_one_letter_code
_entity_poly.pdbx_strand_id
1 'polypeptide(L)'
;MLRRLLPRIHAARLLATDSATSSAPMEEKSLKKIGRALETYIKLSKDHAAMMARERADFELGRRHLANMMNLDVHTMTQDDIDAAICYLFPSGLFDLKARPVMRPPDEIMPKFRSLSFDEEGRPRDSRFFTLYPKFYKLLSDIGIKTKAITSFYNDHLSTGSKSSELESINTSGTQWLSREKLEKVLDEKITEEMYAHLLMAFDYLISLPSSAVEEKFIMQYREPLAASTKSKLFGPAVPEVKVCPETQRRIAFVRTRCKDTMVSVEVSDAGTGKFDIDGLALHDFRHLVAR
;
A
#
# COMPACT_ATOMS: atom_id res chain seq x y z
N MET A 1 -63.83 32.90 56.64
CA MET A 1 -63.22 31.73 56.00
C MET A 1 -61.83 32.11 55.52
N LEU A 2 -60.75 31.65 56.16
CA LEU A 2 -59.36 31.68 55.63
C LEU A 2 -58.54 30.68 56.46
N ARG A 3 -58.00 29.65 55.80
CA ARG A 3 -57.36 28.46 56.40
C ARG A 3 -55.85 28.66 56.60
N ARG A 4 -55.43 28.46 57.86
CA ARG A 4 -54.29 27.68 58.40
C ARG A 4 -53.15 27.19 57.48
N LEU A 5 -51.94 27.65 57.82
CA LEU A 5 -50.76 26.93 58.38
C LEU A 5 -50.05 25.79 57.60
N LEU A 6 -48.75 26.06 57.34
CA LEU A 6 -47.51 25.27 57.54
C LEU A 6 -46.64 24.96 56.29
N PRO A 7 -45.29 25.02 56.44
CA PRO A 7 -44.30 24.85 55.38
C PRO A 7 -43.90 23.37 55.20
N ARG A 8 -43.36 23.01 54.03
CA ARG A 8 -42.80 21.68 53.77
C ARG A 8 -41.28 21.72 53.66
N ILE A 9 -40.67 20.89 54.49
CA ILE A 9 -39.24 20.61 54.64
C ILE A 9 -38.79 19.56 53.60
N HIS A 10 -37.50 19.66 53.25
CA HIS A 10 -36.59 18.79 52.49
C HIS A 10 -37.01 17.36 52.11
N ALA A 11 -36.64 16.99 50.88
CA ALA A 11 -36.14 15.67 50.56
C ALA A 11 -34.67 15.78 50.14
N ALA A 12 -33.78 15.20 50.95
CA ALA A 12 -32.40 14.93 50.58
C ALA A 12 -32.35 13.66 49.73
N ARG A 13 -31.59 13.67 48.62
CA ARG A 13 -31.10 12.41 48.03
C ARG A 13 -29.81 12.56 47.23
N LEU A 14 -28.77 11.99 47.84
CA LEU A 14 -27.65 11.22 47.28
C LEU A 14 -26.59 11.91 46.42
N LEU A 15 -25.41 11.99 47.03
CA LEU A 15 -24.09 12.13 46.44
C LEU A 15 -23.87 11.03 45.39
N ALA A 16 -23.67 11.45 44.14
CA ALA A 16 -23.00 10.66 43.11
C ALA A 16 -21.68 11.36 42.77
N THR A 17 -20.62 10.57 42.71
CA THR A 17 -19.25 11.00 42.47
C THR A 17 -19.07 11.46 41.03
N ASP A 18 -18.94 12.77 40.81
CA ASP A 18 -18.47 13.31 39.55
C ASP A 18 -16.96 13.11 39.45
N SER A 19 -16.55 12.13 38.63
CA SER A 19 -15.23 12.12 38.03
C SER A 19 -15.15 13.32 37.08
N ALA A 20 -14.58 14.42 37.58
CA ALA A 20 -14.36 15.64 36.82
C ALA A 20 -13.45 15.37 35.60
N THR A 21 -14.07 15.11 34.44
CA THR A 21 -13.48 15.46 33.16
C THR A 21 -13.32 16.98 33.13
N SER A 22 -12.10 17.44 33.33
CA SER A 22 -11.64 18.80 33.05
C SER A 22 -11.95 19.14 31.59
N SER A 23 -13.16 19.65 31.37
CA SER A 23 -13.53 20.39 30.17
C SER A 23 -13.30 21.85 30.49
N ALA A 24 -12.03 22.26 30.45
CA ALA A 24 -11.74 23.68 30.34
C ALA A 24 -12.42 24.18 29.05
N PRO A 25 -13.19 25.28 29.10
CA PRO A 25 -13.67 25.90 27.87
C PRO A 25 -12.42 26.36 27.11
N MET A 26 -12.15 25.76 25.96
CA MET A 26 -11.22 26.35 25.01
C MET A 26 -11.82 27.68 24.61
N GLU A 27 -11.27 28.78 25.15
CA GLU A 27 -11.56 30.11 24.66
C GLU A 27 -11.37 30.09 23.14
N GLU A 28 -12.45 30.27 22.39
CA GLU A 28 -12.39 30.57 20.96
C GLU A 28 -11.73 31.94 20.82
N LYS A 29 -10.39 31.96 20.86
CA LYS A 29 -9.62 33.15 20.52
C LYS A 29 -10.03 33.54 19.12
N SER A 30 -10.61 34.73 19.00
CA SER A 30 -11.04 35.31 17.73
C SER A 30 -9.87 35.24 16.75
N LEU A 31 -10.01 34.41 15.72
CA LEU A 31 -9.01 34.25 14.68
C LEU A 31 -8.64 35.65 14.15
N LYS A 32 -7.41 36.10 14.41
CA LYS A 32 -6.86 37.35 13.87
C LYS A 32 -7.14 37.35 12.37
N LYS A 33 -7.90 38.33 11.85
CA LYS A 33 -8.40 38.45 10.44
C LYS A 33 -7.70 37.49 9.46
N ILE A 34 -8.11 36.22 9.48
CA ILE A 34 -7.55 35.20 8.60
C ILE A 34 -8.00 35.55 7.18
N GLY A 35 -7.12 35.39 6.20
CA GLY A 35 -7.49 35.61 4.80
C GLY A 35 -8.70 34.74 4.42
N ARG A 36 -9.65 35.29 3.65
CA ARG A 36 -10.88 34.59 3.24
C ARG A 36 -10.63 33.18 2.68
N ALA A 37 -9.55 33.01 1.91
CA ALA A 37 -9.15 31.72 1.34
C ALA A 37 -8.75 30.67 2.39
N LEU A 38 -8.14 31.09 3.49
CA LEU A 38 -7.79 30.18 4.58
C LEU A 38 -9.02 29.83 5.43
N GLU A 39 -9.95 30.78 5.61
CA GLU A 39 -11.23 30.50 6.26
C GLU A 39 -12.06 29.47 5.49
N THR A 40 -12.17 29.59 4.15
CA THR A 40 -12.87 28.60 3.32
C THR A 40 -12.21 27.23 3.38
N TYR A 41 -10.87 27.18 3.34
CA TYR A 41 -10.12 25.95 3.48
C TYR A 41 -10.38 25.26 4.84
N ILE A 42 -10.35 26.02 5.95
CA ILE A 42 -10.63 25.48 7.29
C ILE A 42 -12.06 24.93 7.36
N LYS A 43 -13.05 25.64 6.80
CA LYS A 43 -14.43 25.15 6.72
C LYS A 43 -14.52 23.84 5.93
N LEU A 44 -13.95 23.79 4.72
CA LEU A 44 -13.91 22.58 3.90
C LEU A 44 -13.22 21.40 4.61
N SER A 45 -12.12 21.66 5.32
CA SER A 45 -11.44 20.63 6.10
C SER A 45 -12.30 20.09 7.25
N LYS A 46 -13.06 20.95 7.93
CA LYS A 46 -13.99 20.55 8.99
C LYS A 46 -15.18 19.78 8.41
N ASP A 47 -15.75 20.24 7.32
CA ASP A 47 -16.86 19.59 6.63
C ASP A 47 -16.45 18.21 6.11
N HIS A 48 -15.24 18.09 5.54
CA HIS A 48 -14.69 16.81 5.12
C HIS A 48 -14.49 15.86 6.30
N ALA A 49 -13.97 16.33 7.43
CA ALA A 49 -13.82 15.51 8.63
C ALA A 49 -15.18 15.03 9.17
N ALA A 50 -16.19 15.91 9.19
CA ALA A 50 -17.55 15.57 9.61
C ALA A 50 -18.21 14.56 8.65
N MET A 51 -18.05 14.74 7.34
CA MET A 51 -18.52 13.78 6.33
C MET A 51 -17.86 12.42 6.54
N MET A 52 -16.53 12.35 6.66
CA MET A 52 -15.82 11.08 6.90
C MET A 52 -16.25 10.40 8.20
N ALA A 53 -16.57 11.16 9.25
CA ALA A 53 -17.07 10.60 10.50
C ALA A 53 -18.48 9.97 10.34
N ARG A 54 -19.36 10.61 9.56
CA ARG A 54 -20.68 10.07 9.22
C ARG A 54 -20.57 8.78 8.41
N GLU A 55 -19.79 8.80 7.33
CA GLU A 55 -19.58 7.63 6.47
C GLU A 55 -18.97 6.43 7.22
N ARG A 56 -18.08 6.68 8.20
CA ARG A 56 -17.54 5.60 9.05
C ARG A 56 -18.63 5.00 9.95
N ALA A 57 -19.49 5.83 10.54
CA ALA A 57 -20.60 5.36 11.35
C ALA A 57 -21.61 4.55 10.52
N ASP A 58 -21.91 5.02 9.30
CA ASP A 58 -22.81 4.34 8.36
C ASP A 58 -22.22 3.02 7.86
N PHE A 59 -20.90 2.95 7.61
CA PHE A 59 -20.21 1.71 7.28
C PHE A 59 -20.29 0.68 8.41
N GLU A 60 -20.07 1.08 9.66
CA GLU A 60 -20.18 0.18 10.82
C GLU A 60 -21.61 -0.32 11.03
N LEU A 61 -22.60 0.55 10.85
CA LEU A 61 -24.02 0.20 10.90
C LEU A 61 -24.38 -0.77 9.78
N GLY A 62 -23.95 -0.47 8.55
CA GLY A 62 -24.11 -1.34 7.40
C GLY A 62 -23.47 -2.71 7.61
N ARG A 63 -22.28 -2.75 8.24
CA ARG A 63 -21.59 -4.01 8.56
C ARG A 63 -22.41 -4.86 9.53
N ARG A 64 -23.00 -4.25 10.56
CA ARG A 64 -23.91 -4.96 11.50
C ARG A 64 -25.14 -5.52 10.79
N HIS A 65 -25.74 -4.75 9.89
CA HIS A 65 -26.90 -5.22 9.12
C HIS A 65 -26.54 -6.34 8.14
N LEU A 66 -25.40 -6.24 7.46
CA LEU A 66 -24.92 -7.28 6.54
C LEU A 66 -24.64 -8.58 7.28
N ALA A 67 -23.98 -8.52 8.44
CA ALA A 67 -23.77 -9.67 9.31
C ALA A 67 -25.09 -10.33 9.70
N ASN A 68 -26.11 -9.54 10.09
CA ASN A 68 -27.44 -10.05 10.41
C ASN A 68 -28.12 -10.74 9.20
N MET A 69 -28.04 -10.14 8.01
CA MET A 69 -28.62 -10.72 6.78
C MET A 69 -27.96 -12.05 6.38
N MET A 70 -26.64 -12.15 6.57
CA MET A 70 -25.86 -13.34 6.23
C MET A 70 -25.76 -14.36 7.37
N ASN A 71 -26.38 -14.08 8.53
CA ASN A 71 -26.24 -14.86 9.76
C ASN A 71 -24.78 -15.09 10.18
N LEU A 72 -23.95 -14.05 10.02
CA LEU A 72 -22.55 -14.02 10.45
C LEU A 72 -22.43 -13.21 11.75
N ASP A 73 -21.38 -13.47 12.53
CA ASP A 73 -21.06 -12.66 13.70
C ASP A 73 -20.28 -11.39 13.32
N VAL A 74 -20.66 -10.24 13.89
CA VAL A 74 -20.12 -8.91 13.54
C VAL A 74 -18.64 -8.80 13.87
N HIS A 75 -18.19 -9.47 14.94
CA HIS A 75 -16.82 -9.36 15.43
C HIS A 75 -15.83 -10.25 14.67
N THR A 76 -16.31 -11.34 14.08
CA THR A 76 -15.50 -12.27 13.29
C THR A 76 -15.49 -11.94 11.80
N MET A 77 -16.45 -11.13 11.34
CA MET A 77 -16.60 -10.75 9.94
C MET A 77 -15.36 -10.01 9.38
N THR A 78 -14.74 -10.60 8.37
CA THR A 78 -13.61 -10.02 7.63
C THR A 78 -14.07 -9.25 6.40
N GLN A 79 -13.17 -8.48 5.76
CA GLN A 79 -13.50 -7.75 4.54
C GLN A 79 -13.80 -8.69 3.36
N ASP A 80 -13.18 -9.87 3.32
CA ASP A 80 -13.43 -10.87 2.27
C ASP A 80 -14.86 -11.45 2.39
N ASP A 81 -15.35 -11.62 3.63
CA ASP A 81 -16.73 -12.05 3.89
C ASP A 81 -17.74 -10.98 3.45
N ILE A 82 -17.40 -9.69 3.65
CA ILE A 82 -18.21 -8.55 3.16
C ILE A 82 -18.25 -8.59 1.62
N ASP A 83 -17.09 -8.69 0.96
CA ASP A 83 -17.00 -8.68 -0.49
C ASP A 83 -17.77 -9.89 -1.09
N ALA A 84 -17.69 -11.07 -0.47
CA ALA A 84 -18.44 -12.27 -0.86
C ALA A 84 -19.95 -12.10 -0.68
N ALA A 85 -20.39 -11.54 0.45
CA ALA A 85 -21.80 -11.27 0.71
C ALA A 85 -22.39 -10.26 -0.28
N ILE A 86 -21.66 -9.20 -0.61
CA ILE A 86 -22.07 -8.21 -1.61
C ILE A 86 -22.16 -8.83 -3.01
N CYS A 87 -21.19 -9.68 -3.39
CA CYS A 87 -21.25 -10.40 -4.67
C CYS A 87 -22.47 -11.31 -4.78
N TYR A 88 -22.90 -11.92 -3.66
CA TYR A 88 -24.09 -12.76 -3.62
C TYR A 88 -25.40 -11.96 -3.64
N LEU A 89 -25.51 -10.91 -2.83
CA LEU A 89 -26.73 -10.08 -2.71
C LEU A 89 -26.96 -9.21 -3.96
N PHE A 90 -25.88 -8.71 -4.56
CA PHE A 90 -25.92 -7.81 -5.71
C PHE A 90 -25.04 -8.35 -6.85
N PRO A 91 -25.46 -9.45 -7.51
CA PRO A 91 -24.67 -10.06 -8.56
C PRO A 91 -24.54 -9.10 -9.76
N SER A 92 -23.30 -8.73 -10.09
CA SER A 92 -22.97 -7.88 -11.23
C SER A 92 -22.14 -8.62 -12.26
N GLY A 93 -22.61 -8.65 -13.50
CA GLY A 93 -21.92 -9.25 -14.65
C GLY A 93 -20.92 -8.31 -15.34
N LEU A 94 -20.62 -7.14 -14.77
CA LEU A 94 -19.71 -6.17 -15.38
C LEU A 94 -18.27 -6.73 -15.39
N PHE A 95 -17.61 -6.65 -16.55
CA PHE A 95 -16.20 -7.06 -16.70
C PHE A 95 -15.26 -6.17 -15.87
N ASP A 96 -15.56 -4.87 -15.78
CA ASP A 96 -14.80 -3.93 -15.00
C ASP A 96 -15.08 -4.09 -13.50
N LEU A 97 -14.07 -4.58 -12.77
CA LEU A 97 -14.16 -4.81 -11.31
C LEU A 97 -14.48 -3.53 -10.53
N LYS A 98 -14.00 -2.36 -11.01
CA LYS A 98 -14.24 -1.05 -10.36
C LYS A 98 -15.67 -0.55 -10.50
N ALA A 99 -16.43 -1.06 -11.46
CA ALA A 99 -17.82 -0.67 -11.70
C ALA A 99 -18.82 -1.56 -10.94
N ARG A 100 -18.33 -2.61 -10.25
CA ARG A 100 -19.17 -3.50 -9.46
C ARG A 100 -19.55 -2.84 -8.13
N PRO A 101 -20.67 -3.24 -7.50
CA PRO A 101 -21.00 -2.83 -6.14
C PRO A 101 -19.89 -3.24 -5.16
N VAL A 102 -19.42 -2.31 -4.32
CA VAL A 102 -18.38 -2.55 -3.32
C VAL A 102 -18.77 -1.86 -2.02
N MET A 103 -18.55 -2.55 -0.90
CA MET A 103 -18.72 -2.00 0.45
C MET A 103 -17.39 -2.10 1.20
N ARG A 104 -16.66 -0.99 1.30
CA ARG A 104 -15.36 -0.90 1.98
C ARG A 104 -15.28 0.32 2.90
N PRO A 105 -14.31 0.37 3.81
CA PRO A 105 -14.10 1.53 4.66
C PRO A 105 -13.96 2.83 3.83
N PRO A 106 -14.53 3.96 4.31
CA PRO A 106 -14.49 5.23 3.58
C PRO A 106 -13.08 5.71 3.25
N ASP A 107 -12.09 5.36 4.08
CA ASP A 107 -10.68 5.76 3.91
C ASP A 107 -10.02 5.17 2.64
N GLU A 108 -10.55 4.07 2.10
CA GLU A 108 -10.05 3.44 0.87
C GLU A 108 -10.77 3.93 -0.39
N ILE A 109 -12.07 4.22 -0.27
CA ILE A 109 -12.92 4.61 -1.41
C ILE A 109 -12.84 6.11 -1.66
N MET A 110 -12.92 6.92 -0.59
CA MET A 110 -13.01 8.36 -0.70
C MET A 110 -11.65 8.95 -1.08
N PRO A 111 -11.59 9.96 -1.96
CA PRO A 111 -10.33 10.63 -2.27
C PRO A 111 -9.73 11.24 -1.00
N LYS A 112 -8.42 11.05 -0.81
CA LYS A 112 -7.70 11.65 0.31
C LYS A 112 -7.73 13.17 0.19
N PHE A 113 -8.26 13.82 1.22
CA PHE A 113 -8.19 15.28 1.32
C PHE A 113 -6.76 15.70 1.68
N ARG A 114 -6.12 16.51 0.82
CA ARG A 114 -4.79 17.08 1.10
C ARG A 114 -4.93 18.09 2.24
N SER A 115 -4.68 17.64 3.47
CA SER A 115 -4.69 18.51 4.63
C SER A 115 -3.39 19.30 4.74
N LEU A 116 -3.50 20.60 4.50
CA LEU A 116 -2.55 21.60 4.91
C LEU A 116 -2.72 21.84 6.41
N SER A 117 -1.61 21.74 7.16
CA SER A 117 -1.59 22.01 8.59
C SER A 117 -1.19 23.47 8.86
N PHE A 118 -2.07 24.20 9.50
CA PHE A 118 -1.85 25.57 9.96
C PHE A 118 -1.92 25.64 11.49
N ASP A 119 -1.24 26.61 12.07
CA ASP A 119 -1.43 26.99 13.46
C ASP A 119 -2.66 27.90 13.62
N GLU A 120 -3.08 28.16 14.86
CA GLU A 120 -4.24 29.02 15.18
C GLU A 120 -4.11 30.44 14.59
N GLU A 121 -2.88 30.90 14.36
CA GLU A 121 -2.58 32.19 13.74
C GLU A 121 -2.58 32.15 12.20
N GLY A 122 -2.88 31.01 11.60
CA GLY A 122 -2.87 30.82 10.14
C GLY A 122 -1.48 30.64 9.53
N ARG A 123 -0.44 30.46 10.37
CA ARG A 123 0.92 30.15 9.93
C ARG A 123 1.01 28.68 9.47
N PRO A 124 1.55 28.37 8.29
CA PRO A 124 1.82 26.99 7.91
C PRO A 124 2.83 26.34 8.84
N ARG A 125 2.59 25.09 9.25
CA ARG A 125 3.52 24.35 10.13
C ARG A 125 4.83 23.98 9.45
N ASP A 126 4.76 23.62 8.16
CA ASP A 126 5.95 23.26 7.41
C ASP A 126 6.64 24.52 6.85
N SER A 127 7.93 24.65 7.16
CA SER A 127 8.82 25.66 6.58
C SER A 127 8.80 25.70 5.04
N ARG A 128 8.63 24.55 4.38
CA ARG A 128 8.65 24.41 2.91
C ARG A 128 7.29 24.63 2.26
N PHE A 129 6.27 25.03 3.02
CA PHE A 129 4.93 25.24 2.51
C PHE A 129 4.88 26.15 1.27
N PHE A 130 5.64 27.24 1.27
CA PHE A 130 5.65 28.23 0.18
C PHE A 130 6.34 27.75 -1.10
N THR A 131 6.91 26.55 -1.10
CA THR A 131 7.48 25.92 -2.31
C THR A 131 6.44 25.22 -3.19
N LEU A 132 5.16 25.19 -2.77
CA LEU A 132 4.03 24.48 -3.38
C LEU A 132 4.11 22.93 -3.26
N TYR A 133 5.33 22.38 -3.24
CA TYR A 133 5.63 20.95 -3.11
C TYR A 133 6.48 20.68 -1.84
N PRO A 134 5.94 20.94 -0.63
CA PRO A 134 6.69 20.84 0.60
C PRO A 134 7.30 19.44 0.83
N LYS A 135 6.56 18.36 0.51
CA LYS A 135 7.04 17.00 0.76
C LYS A 135 8.13 16.59 -0.24
N PHE A 136 7.98 16.96 -1.51
CA PHE A 136 9.03 16.75 -2.51
C PHE A 136 10.34 17.45 -2.16
N TYR A 137 10.29 18.76 -1.85
CA TYR A 137 11.50 19.51 -1.51
C TYR A 137 12.07 19.14 -0.13
N LYS A 138 11.23 18.62 0.77
CA LYS A 138 11.71 17.98 1.99
C LYS A 138 12.55 16.76 1.67
N LEU A 139 12.06 15.85 0.83
CA LEU A 139 12.82 14.67 0.39
C LEU A 139 14.15 15.05 -0.27
N LEU A 140 14.15 16.03 -1.18
CA LEU A 140 15.38 16.52 -1.82
C LEU A 140 16.38 17.09 -0.80
N SER A 141 15.88 17.83 0.19
CA SER A 141 16.70 18.34 1.29
C SER A 141 17.26 17.22 2.16
N ASP A 142 16.47 16.19 2.45
CA ASP A 142 16.89 15.03 3.24
C ASP A 142 18.01 14.29 2.51
N ILE A 143 17.88 14.07 1.19
CA ILE A 143 18.95 13.51 0.34
C ILE A 143 20.22 14.37 0.48
N GLY A 144 20.12 15.70 0.35
CA GLY A 144 21.28 16.58 0.49
C GLY A 144 21.97 16.49 1.86
N ILE A 145 21.21 16.36 2.94
CA ILE A 145 21.74 16.16 4.30
C ILE A 145 22.47 14.81 4.39
N LYS A 146 21.87 13.74 3.86
CA LYS A 146 22.48 12.39 3.83
C LYS A 146 23.76 12.36 3.02
N THR A 147 23.76 12.95 1.82
CA THR A 147 24.95 13.11 0.97
C THR A 147 26.08 13.81 1.72
N LYS A 148 25.78 14.91 2.41
CA LYS A 148 26.77 15.63 3.21
C LYS A 148 27.31 14.79 4.36
N ALA A 149 26.44 14.06 5.06
CA ALA A 149 26.82 13.18 6.17
C ALA A 149 27.75 12.05 5.72
N ILE A 150 27.44 11.41 4.59
CA ILE A 150 28.27 10.36 3.96
C ILE A 150 29.63 10.93 3.54
N THR A 151 29.64 12.13 2.95
CA THR A 151 30.88 12.80 2.52
C THR A 151 31.76 13.18 3.71
N SER A 152 31.19 13.74 4.79
CA SER A 152 31.94 14.05 6.00
C SER A 152 32.48 12.79 6.67
N PHE A 153 31.66 11.74 6.77
CA PHE A 153 32.06 10.46 7.31
C PHE A 153 33.25 9.87 6.53
N TYR A 154 33.18 9.88 5.20
CA TYR A 154 34.28 9.42 4.36
C TYR A 154 35.58 10.21 4.61
N ASN A 155 35.50 11.54 4.69
CA ASN A 155 36.67 12.39 4.93
C ASN A 155 37.30 12.14 6.32
N ASP A 156 36.48 11.94 7.34
CA ASP A 156 36.94 11.65 8.70
C ASP A 156 37.65 10.27 8.77
N HIS A 157 37.09 9.26 8.10
CA HIS A 157 37.70 7.93 8.00
C HIS A 157 38.99 7.92 7.17
N LEU A 158 39.07 8.73 6.11
CA LEU A 158 40.27 8.92 5.32
C LEU A 158 41.42 9.49 6.16
N SER A 159 41.11 10.45 7.05
CA SER A 159 42.09 11.04 7.96
C SER A 159 42.61 10.05 9.02
N THR A 160 41.79 9.06 9.39
CA THR A 160 42.09 8.07 10.43
C THR A 160 42.80 6.82 9.87
N GLY A 161 42.80 6.62 8.55
CA GLY A 161 43.52 5.53 7.87
C GLY A 161 42.93 4.13 8.06
N SER A 162 41.75 4.00 8.66
CA SER A 162 41.10 2.72 8.93
C SER A 162 40.15 2.34 7.76
N LYS A 163 40.47 1.25 7.05
CA LYS A 163 39.59 0.68 6.01
C LYS A 163 38.56 -0.22 6.68
N SER A 164 37.41 0.33 7.07
CA SER A 164 36.26 -0.46 7.54
C SER A 164 35.41 -0.96 6.36
N SER A 165 34.66 -2.04 6.57
CA SER A 165 33.64 -2.55 5.64
C SER A 165 32.52 -1.55 5.35
N GLU A 166 32.43 -0.47 6.14
CA GLU A 166 31.45 0.60 6.03
C GLU A 166 31.76 1.59 4.89
N LEU A 167 32.97 1.51 4.29
CA LEU A 167 33.37 2.30 3.13
C LEU A 167 32.91 1.68 1.80
N GLU A 168 32.29 0.50 1.84
CA GLU A 168 31.78 -0.14 0.63
C GLU A 168 30.56 0.60 0.07
N SER A 169 30.44 0.59 -1.25
CA SER A 169 29.27 1.10 -1.95
C SER A 169 28.09 0.16 -1.78
N ILE A 170 26.88 0.70 -1.65
CA ILE A 170 25.65 -0.08 -1.59
C ILE A 170 25.46 -0.96 -2.84
N ASN A 171 25.18 -2.24 -2.64
CA ASN A 171 24.81 -3.16 -3.71
C ASN A 171 23.35 -2.93 -4.11
N THR A 172 23.17 -2.38 -5.30
CA THR A 172 21.85 -2.00 -5.84
C THR A 172 21.24 -3.07 -6.76
N SER A 173 22.00 -4.11 -7.07
CA SER A 173 21.63 -5.19 -7.98
C SER A 173 20.30 -5.85 -7.55
N GLY A 174 19.37 -6.00 -8.51
CA GLY A 174 18.08 -6.63 -8.26
C GLY A 174 17.01 -5.71 -7.65
N THR A 175 17.28 -4.41 -7.52
CA THR A 175 16.30 -3.39 -7.11
C THR A 175 16.17 -2.30 -8.16
N GLN A 176 14.99 -1.69 -8.26
CA GLN A 176 14.73 -0.54 -9.13
C GLN A 176 14.16 0.63 -8.32
N TRP A 177 14.32 1.84 -8.84
CA TRP A 177 13.69 3.03 -8.25
C TRP A 177 12.17 2.95 -8.35
N LEU A 178 11.45 3.49 -7.36
CA LEU A 178 10.01 3.65 -7.43
C LEU A 178 9.62 4.44 -8.69
N SER A 179 8.62 3.95 -9.43
CA SER A 179 8.07 4.68 -10.56
C SER A 179 7.46 6.02 -10.12
N ARG A 180 7.37 6.99 -11.04
CA ARG A 180 6.78 8.31 -10.77
C ARG A 180 5.43 8.21 -10.07
N GLU A 181 4.53 7.38 -10.60
CA GLU A 181 3.18 7.19 -10.04
C GLU A 181 3.18 6.64 -8.62
N LYS A 182 4.12 5.74 -8.30
CA LYS A 182 4.26 5.19 -6.94
C LYS A 182 4.82 6.27 -6.01
N LEU A 183 5.78 7.05 -6.46
CA LEU A 183 6.35 8.15 -5.69
C LEU A 183 5.32 9.25 -5.40
N GLU A 184 4.47 9.60 -6.38
CA GLU A 184 3.34 10.52 -6.19
C GLU A 184 2.35 10.03 -5.15
N LYS A 185 2.08 8.71 -5.09
CA LYS A 185 1.22 8.11 -4.06
C LYS A 185 1.87 8.12 -2.67
N VAL A 186 3.18 7.87 -2.59
CA VAL A 186 3.94 7.89 -1.33
C VAL A 186 4.01 9.31 -0.77
N LEU A 187 4.30 10.30 -1.62
CA LEU A 187 4.38 11.70 -1.22
C LEU A 187 2.99 12.34 -1.13
N ASP A 188 1.96 11.80 -1.79
CA ASP A 188 0.64 12.42 -1.90
C ASP A 188 0.75 13.86 -2.49
N GLU A 189 1.63 14.00 -3.48
CA GLU A 189 1.89 15.22 -4.24
C GLU A 189 2.08 14.86 -5.72
N LYS A 190 1.59 15.71 -6.63
CA LYS A 190 1.80 15.54 -8.08
C LYS A 190 3.20 15.99 -8.44
N ILE A 191 3.93 15.19 -9.22
CA ILE A 191 5.34 15.43 -9.54
C ILE A 191 5.49 15.50 -11.05
N THR A 192 6.15 16.55 -11.55
CA THR A 192 6.46 16.65 -12.98
C THR A 192 7.60 15.69 -13.36
N GLU A 193 7.68 15.33 -14.64
CA GLU A 193 8.73 14.43 -15.12
C GLU A 193 10.15 15.00 -14.90
N GLU A 194 10.30 16.31 -15.08
CA GLU A 194 11.55 17.04 -14.81
C GLU A 194 11.96 16.93 -13.34
N MET A 195 11.02 17.18 -12.41
CA MET A 195 11.26 17.06 -10.97
C MET A 195 11.68 15.64 -10.59
N TYR A 196 11.03 14.63 -11.18
CA TYR A 196 11.37 13.23 -10.97
C TYR A 196 12.78 12.90 -11.48
N ALA A 197 13.17 13.39 -12.66
CA ALA A 197 14.52 13.22 -13.19
C ALA A 197 15.58 13.87 -12.28
N HIS A 198 15.33 15.08 -11.77
CA HIS A 198 16.22 15.73 -10.81
C HIS A 198 16.38 14.94 -9.51
N LEU A 199 15.29 14.36 -9.00
CA LEU A 199 15.31 13.52 -7.81
C LEU A 199 16.09 12.22 -8.04
N LEU A 200 15.93 11.57 -9.20
CA LEU A 200 16.73 10.41 -9.57
C LEU A 200 18.22 10.74 -9.65
N MET A 201 18.59 11.85 -10.29
CA MET A 201 20.00 12.28 -10.32
C MET A 201 20.59 12.48 -8.92
N ALA A 202 19.82 13.06 -7.99
CA ALA A 202 20.26 13.25 -6.61
C ALA A 202 20.48 11.91 -5.88
N PHE A 203 19.61 10.93 -6.11
CA PHE A 203 19.74 9.59 -5.57
C PHE A 203 20.88 8.78 -6.19
N ASP A 204 21.07 8.86 -7.50
CA ASP A 204 22.18 8.20 -8.19
C ASP A 204 23.51 8.78 -7.72
N TYR A 205 23.58 10.10 -7.49
CA TYR A 205 24.73 10.73 -6.87
C TYR A 205 24.99 10.18 -5.46
N LEU A 206 23.96 10.07 -4.61
CA LEU A 206 24.08 9.51 -3.26
C LEU A 206 24.66 8.08 -3.27
N ILE A 207 24.25 7.25 -4.23
CA ILE A 207 24.72 5.86 -4.37
C ILE A 207 26.16 5.80 -4.86
N SER A 208 26.55 6.71 -5.75
CA SER A 208 27.90 6.77 -6.32
C SER A 208 28.99 7.08 -5.28
N LEU A 209 28.62 7.56 -4.09
CA LEU A 209 29.57 7.91 -3.03
C LEU A 209 30.23 6.67 -2.38
N PRO A 210 31.54 6.73 -2.07
CA PRO A 210 32.31 5.65 -1.46
C PRO A 210 32.07 5.53 0.06
N SER A 211 30.82 5.31 0.46
CA SER A 211 30.37 4.95 1.83
C SER A 211 28.83 4.91 1.89
N SER A 212 28.18 4.71 0.73
CA SER A 212 26.74 4.75 0.59
C SER A 212 26.01 3.65 1.37
N ALA A 213 26.72 2.58 1.76
CA ALA A 213 26.20 1.53 2.64
C ALA A 213 25.69 2.06 4.00
N VAL A 214 26.26 3.15 4.52
CA VAL A 214 25.85 3.76 5.81
C VAL A 214 24.36 4.16 5.79
N GLU A 215 23.86 4.62 4.64
CA GLU A 215 22.49 5.08 4.46
C GLU A 215 21.63 4.12 3.63
N GLU A 216 21.97 2.82 3.63
CA GLU A 216 21.24 1.78 2.92
C GLU A 216 19.74 1.78 3.26
N LYS A 217 19.41 1.90 4.54
CA LYS A 217 18.02 1.92 5.02
C LYS A 217 17.19 3.05 4.39
N PHE A 218 17.82 4.21 4.15
CA PHE A 218 17.15 5.36 3.54
C PHE A 218 16.97 5.13 2.04
N ILE A 219 18.00 4.64 1.35
CA ILE A 219 17.96 4.38 -0.09
C ILE A 219 16.92 3.30 -0.41
N MET A 220 16.89 2.21 0.37
CA MET A 220 15.98 1.09 0.16
C MET A 220 14.51 1.44 0.38
N GLN A 221 14.17 2.49 1.13
CA GLN A 221 12.78 2.96 1.27
C GLN A 221 12.17 3.44 -0.06
N TYR A 222 13.01 3.95 -0.96
CA TYR A 222 12.58 4.49 -2.25
C TYR A 222 12.89 3.54 -3.41
N ARG A 223 13.28 2.29 -3.10
CA ARG A 223 13.51 1.24 -4.07
C ARG A 223 12.53 0.11 -3.87
N GLU A 224 12.22 -0.56 -4.96
CA GLU A 224 11.48 -1.81 -4.94
C GLU A 224 12.34 -2.93 -5.47
N PRO A 225 12.21 -4.15 -4.92
CA PRO A 225 12.84 -5.30 -5.53
C PRO A 225 12.33 -5.38 -6.96
N LEU A 226 13.25 -5.48 -7.92
CA LEU A 226 12.89 -5.84 -9.28
C LEU A 226 12.24 -7.20 -9.14
N ALA A 227 10.92 -7.25 -9.28
CA ALA A 227 10.19 -8.49 -9.12
C ALA A 227 10.80 -9.47 -10.12
N ALA A 228 11.60 -10.42 -9.62
CA ALA A 228 11.63 -11.73 -10.21
C ALA A 228 10.17 -12.17 -10.14
N SER A 229 9.42 -11.96 -11.23
CA SER A 229 7.97 -12.26 -11.36
C SER A 229 7.61 -13.71 -11.03
N THR A 230 8.59 -14.48 -10.61
CA THR A 230 8.59 -15.89 -10.29
C THR A 230 9.45 -16.04 -9.05
N LYS A 231 8.82 -16.34 -7.91
CA LYS A 231 9.48 -16.68 -6.64
C LYS A 231 10.46 -17.89 -6.73
N SER A 232 10.70 -18.43 -7.94
CA SER A 232 11.59 -19.56 -8.24
C SER A 232 12.21 -19.58 -9.64
N LYS A 233 11.97 -18.61 -10.54
CA LYS A 233 12.45 -18.72 -11.94
C LYS A 233 13.19 -17.47 -12.34
N LEU A 234 14.46 -17.39 -11.97
CA LEU A 234 15.33 -16.32 -12.46
C LEU A 234 15.42 -16.33 -13.99
N PHE A 235 15.39 -17.48 -14.65
CA PHE A 235 15.32 -17.60 -16.12
C PHE A 235 14.84 -19.02 -16.51
N GLY A 236 13.97 -19.15 -17.52
CA GLY A 236 13.64 -20.44 -18.15
C GLY A 236 12.17 -20.93 -18.01
N PRO A 237 11.76 -21.91 -18.84
CA PRO A 237 10.43 -22.51 -18.80
C PRO A 237 10.18 -23.24 -17.47
N ALA A 238 8.90 -23.41 -17.12
CA ALA A 238 8.51 -24.21 -15.96
C ALA A 238 8.99 -25.65 -16.12
N VAL A 239 9.91 -26.10 -15.28
CA VAL A 239 10.22 -27.54 -15.20
C VAL A 239 9.01 -28.24 -14.57
N PRO A 240 8.39 -29.21 -15.25
CA PRO A 240 7.24 -29.93 -14.72
C PRO A 240 7.64 -30.80 -13.54
N GLU A 241 6.68 -31.06 -12.64
CA GLU A 241 6.88 -31.98 -11.53
C GLU A 241 7.03 -33.41 -12.03
N VAL A 242 8.07 -34.10 -11.54
CA VAL A 242 8.36 -35.49 -11.90
C VAL A 242 7.70 -36.42 -10.88
N LYS A 243 6.84 -37.31 -11.36
CA LYS A 243 6.18 -38.35 -10.56
C LYS A 243 6.85 -39.70 -10.83
N VAL A 244 6.91 -40.56 -9.82
CA VAL A 244 7.39 -41.94 -10.01
C VAL A 244 6.16 -42.82 -10.19
N CYS A 245 6.04 -43.52 -11.33
CA CYS A 245 4.95 -44.47 -11.51
C CYS A 245 5.16 -45.72 -10.64
N PRO A 246 4.13 -46.17 -9.89
CA PRO A 246 4.25 -47.27 -8.96
C PRO A 246 4.53 -48.62 -9.65
N GLU A 247 4.00 -48.82 -10.86
CA GLU A 247 4.10 -50.09 -11.59
C GLU A 247 5.46 -50.30 -12.26
N THR A 248 6.04 -49.24 -12.83
CA THR A 248 7.27 -49.32 -13.61
C THR A 248 8.49 -48.79 -12.86
N GLN A 249 8.30 -48.17 -11.68
CA GLN A 249 9.32 -47.47 -10.90
C GLN A 249 10.07 -46.40 -11.72
N ARG A 250 9.49 -45.93 -12.83
CA ARG A 250 10.09 -44.91 -13.70
C ARG A 250 9.62 -43.52 -13.32
N ARG A 251 10.52 -42.57 -13.50
CA ARG A 251 10.24 -41.14 -13.39
C ARG A 251 9.52 -40.69 -14.65
N ILE A 252 8.39 -40.03 -14.47
CA ILE A 252 7.52 -39.56 -15.54
C ILE A 252 7.19 -38.10 -15.28
N ALA A 253 7.26 -37.30 -16.34
CA ALA A 253 6.80 -35.92 -16.34
C ALA A 253 5.55 -35.81 -17.21
N PHE A 254 4.53 -35.13 -16.70
CA PHE A 254 3.30 -34.86 -17.43
C PHE A 254 3.24 -33.37 -17.80
N VAL A 255 3.00 -33.07 -19.07
CA VAL A 255 2.87 -31.69 -19.56
C VAL A 255 1.65 -31.57 -20.45
N ARG A 256 0.83 -30.54 -20.21
CA ARG A 256 -0.27 -30.15 -21.10
C ARG A 256 0.10 -28.88 -21.83
N THR A 257 0.08 -28.92 -23.16
CA THR A 257 0.39 -27.78 -24.02
C THR A 257 -0.73 -27.52 -25.02
N ARG A 258 -0.73 -26.32 -25.60
CA ARG A 258 -1.71 -25.89 -26.61
C ARG A 258 -0.96 -25.25 -27.77
N CYS A 259 -1.27 -25.68 -29.00
CA CYS A 259 -0.86 -25.02 -30.22
C CYS A 259 -2.11 -24.69 -31.03
N LYS A 260 -2.41 -23.40 -31.21
CA LYS A 260 -3.65 -22.93 -31.87
C LYS A 260 -4.90 -23.55 -31.20
N ASP A 261 -5.68 -24.33 -31.92
CA ASP A 261 -6.89 -25.00 -31.42
C ASP A 261 -6.64 -26.42 -30.93
N THR A 262 -5.44 -26.94 -31.15
CA THR A 262 -5.04 -28.28 -30.69
C THR A 262 -4.51 -28.23 -29.26
N MET A 263 -5.00 -29.14 -28.43
CA MET A 263 -4.48 -29.38 -27.08
C MET A 263 -3.84 -30.75 -27.05
N VAL A 264 -2.66 -30.85 -26.44
CA VAL A 264 -1.91 -32.10 -26.33
C VAL A 264 -1.49 -32.29 -24.88
N SER A 265 -1.68 -33.50 -24.38
CA SER A 265 -1.09 -33.99 -23.14
C SER A 265 0.04 -34.96 -23.48
N VAL A 266 1.25 -34.66 -23.03
CA VAL A 266 2.43 -35.48 -23.27
C VAL A 266 2.91 -36.05 -21.94
N GLU A 267 3.12 -37.36 -21.93
CA GLU A 267 3.80 -38.07 -20.86
C GLU A 267 5.22 -38.41 -21.33
N VAL A 268 6.24 -37.95 -20.60
CA VAL A 268 7.64 -38.25 -20.90
C VAL A 268 8.20 -39.10 -19.78
N SER A 269 8.59 -40.33 -20.11
CA SER A 269 9.29 -41.22 -19.18
C SER A 269 10.80 -41.04 -19.27
N ASP A 270 11.46 -41.11 -18.12
CA ASP A 270 12.92 -41.17 -18.01
C ASP A 270 13.46 -42.50 -18.59
N ALA A 271 14.65 -42.45 -19.19
CA ALA A 271 15.33 -43.58 -19.85
C ALA A 271 14.52 -44.28 -20.98
N GLY A 272 14.06 -43.52 -21.98
CA GLY A 272 13.34 -44.03 -23.15
C GLY A 272 14.23 -44.60 -24.29
N THR A 273 13.63 -45.40 -25.17
CA THR A 273 14.26 -45.94 -26.39
C THR A 273 13.99 -45.10 -27.65
N GLY A 274 13.45 -43.88 -27.49
CA GLY A 274 13.04 -43.01 -28.60
C GLY A 274 11.70 -43.40 -29.24
N LYS A 275 10.85 -44.16 -28.55
CA LYS A 275 9.50 -44.50 -29.00
C LYS A 275 8.55 -43.33 -28.75
N PHE A 276 7.82 -42.95 -29.79
CA PHE A 276 6.75 -41.96 -29.73
C PHE A 276 5.42 -42.66 -30.02
N ASP A 277 4.46 -42.48 -29.12
CA ASP A 277 3.09 -42.95 -29.28
C ASP A 277 2.17 -41.73 -29.24
N ILE A 278 1.54 -41.44 -30.38
CA ILE A 278 0.64 -40.29 -30.56
C ILE A 278 -0.74 -40.87 -30.87
N ASP A 279 -1.54 -41.11 -29.83
CA ASP A 279 -2.88 -41.74 -29.91
C ASP A 279 -2.90 -43.07 -30.70
N GLY A 280 -1.87 -43.89 -30.54
CA GLY A 280 -1.70 -45.17 -31.24
C GLY A 280 -0.96 -45.07 -32.58
N LEU A 281 -0.54 -43.87 -32.99
CA LEU A 281 0.26 -43.64 -34.19
C LEU A 281 1.74 -43.46 -33.85
N ALA A 282 2.60 -44.02 -34.69
CA ALA A 282 4.03 -43.80 -34.60
C ALA A 282 4.44 -42.50 -35.32
N LEU A 283 5.63 -41.97 -35.00
CA LEU A 283 6.15 -40.75 -35.64
C LEU A 283 6.25 -40.86 -37.18
N HIS A 284 6.44 -42.07 -37.72
CA HIS A 284 6.53 -42.31 -39.16
C HIS A 284 5.19 -42.18 -39.90
N ASP A 285 4.06 -42.26 -39.20
CA ASP A 285 2.73 -42.18 -39.81
C ASP A 285 2.36 -40.75 -40.24
N PHE A 286 3.04 -39.75 -39.68
CA PHE A 286 2.88 -38.36 -40.10
C PHE A 286 3.45 -38.15 -41.51
N ARG A 287 2.60 -37.74 -42.45
CA ARG A 287 2.97 -37.59 -43.87
C ARG A 287 3.93 -36.45 -44.15
N HIS A 288 3.79 -35.33 -43.44
CA HIS A 288 4.64 -34.16 -43.62
C HIS A 288 5.89 -34.27 -42.76
N LEU A 289 7.07 -34.08 -43.36
CA LEU A 289 8.34 -34.15 -42.65
C LEU A 289 8.45 -33.07 -41.56
N VAL A 290 7.86 -31.89 -41.79
CA VAL A 290 7.82 -30.79 -40.81
C VAL A 290 7.02 -31.15 -39.54
N ALA A 291 6.13 -32.14 -39.62
CA ALA A 291 5.36 -32.61 -38.47
C ALA A 291 6.03 -33.76 -37.71
N ARG A 292 7.16 -34.28 -38.21
CA ARG A 292 7.99 -35.31 -37.55
C ARG A 292 9.12 -34.63 -36.78
#